data_AF-A0A966RZ40-F1
#
_entry.id   AF-A0A966RZ40-F1
#
_cell.length_a   1.000
_cell.length_b   1.000
_cell.length_c   1.000
_cell.angle_alpha   90.00
_cell.angle_beta   90.00
_cell.angle_gamma   90.00
#
_symmetry.space_group_name_H-M   'P 1'
#
loop_
_entity.id
_entity.type
_entity.pdbx_description
1 polymer ?
#
loop_
_entity_poly.entity_id
_entity_poly.type
_entity_poly.pdbx_seq_one_letter_code
_entity_poly.pdbx_strand_id
1 'polypeptide(L)'
;MIKKAFLFVSLLIFSSSTWSSQNLLKVMCTEGLSRSFRLASRNVNLPVRFSSSTILNDQSQVSERGKTMQIFSRPTYDRIAKYVLSQDELVRIDILKAFTGISSLSSAIQLDEHYNPFDPLHNLRKLINASSSKTLFETIRNSTTVEISLDGKKNKQAAEMLKGLSGLYSDLAHAFPNHRHRSSVDFLCETDFGYITIEFQVAKQDHWDKRALAYISSIYGNQLRPKQDYDQIQDVIGINLLGEGSIPYWKDGNFIRDYILVDQRSSKNKIPSLRLVQYSLGDVDLNHPDLQENDKLKQWIEFFKSAHEKQSTPPSVDESVKKAYEMIRVDTLKAQHPELLKASDDFFSTLTEHDKAVEEKGVERVAKNFLKDGMSLEAVARNTGLSLEQLKKLSN
;
A
#
# COMPACT_ATOMS: atom_id res chain seq x y z
N MET A 1 3.62 -6.26 27.90
CA MET A 1 2.41 -5.41 27.94
C MET A 1 1.11 -6.17 28.22
N ILE A 2 1.03 -7.48 27.99
CA ILE A 2 -0.20 -8.28 28.16
C ILE A 2 -0.67 -8.45 29.62
N LYS A 3 0.23 -8.35 30.62
CA LYS A 3 -0.13 -8.49 32.04
C LYS A 3 -0.90 -7.30 32.66
N LYS A 4 -0.83 -6.09 32.06
CA LYS A 4 -1.55 -4.91 32.58
C LYS A 4 -3.00 -4.84 32.09
N ALA A 5 -3.30 -5.38 30.91
CA ALA A 5 -4.67 -5.46 30.36
C ALA A 5 -5.54 -6.50 31.11
N PHE A 6 -4.93 -7.60 31.57
CA PHE A 6 -5.64 -8.63 32.33
C PHE A 6 -6.07 -8.15 33.73
N LEU A 7 -5.29 -7.26 34.35
CA LEU A 7 -5.60 -6.71 35.67
C LEU A 7 -6.85 -5.81 35.66
N PHE A 8 -7.05 -5.06 34.56
CA PHE A 8 -8.19 -4.13 34.43
C PHE A 8 -9.51 -4.86 34.17
N VAL A 9 -9.49 -5.94 33.40
CA VAL A 9 -10.67 -6.80 33.15
C VAL A 9 -11.00 -7.66 34.37
N SER A 10 -10.00 -8.07 35.16
CA SER A 10 -10.22 -8.82 36.39
C SER A 10 -10.86 -7.98 37.50
N LEU A 11 -10.56 -6.67 37.56
CA LEU A 11 -11.16 -5.76 38.54
C LEU A 11 -12.63 -5.39 38.24
N LEU A 12 -13.06 -5.55 36.98
CA LEU A 12 -14.45 -5.30 36.57
C LEU A 12 -15.38 -6.51 36.76
N ILE A 13 -14.83 -7.71 36.98
CA ILE A 13 -15.62 -8.95 37.13
C ILE A 13 -15.85 -9.31 38.62
N PHE A 14 -15.15 -8.70 39.58
CA PHE A 14 -15.22 -9.07 41.00
C PHE A 14 -15.95 -8.08 41.93
N SER A 15 -16.93 -7.31 41.43
CA SER A 15 -17.80 -6.49 42.30
C SER A 15 -19.01 -7.23 42.89
N SER A 16 -19.05 -8.57 42.83
CA SER A 16 -20.08 -9.35 43.53
C SER A 16 -19.47 -10.52 44.31
N SER A 17 -19.72 -10.49 45.62
CA SER A 17 -19.48 -11.53 46.65
C SER A 17 -18.03 -11.81 47.14
N THR A 18 -17.82 -11.38 48.39
CA THR A 18 -16.96 -11.93 49.46
C THR A 18 -15.87 -12.96 49.10
N TRP A 19 -14.60 -12.57 49.20
CA TRP A 19 -13.47 -13.49 49.43
C TRP A 19 -12.37 -12.83 50.26
N SER A 20 -11.80 -13.56 51.22
CA SER A 20 -10.91 -13.04 52.26
C SER A 20 -9.44 -12.91 51.81
N SER A 21 -8.74 -11.97 52.43
CA SER A 21 -7.41 -11.45 52.10
C SER A 21 -6.22 -12.42 52.29
N GLN A 22 -6.44 -13.70 52.56
CA GLN A 22 -5.35 -14.65 52.86
C GLN A 22 -4.84 -15.46 51.67
N ASN A 23 -5.51 -15.44 50.51
CA ASN A 23 -5.09 -16.20 49.32
C ASN A 23 -4.15 -15.43 48.36
N LEU A 24 -3.93 -14.13 48.57
CA LEU A 24 -3.10 -13.30 47.68
C LEU A 24 -1.59 -13.39 47.98
N LEU A 25 -1.21 -13.84 49.18
CA LEU A 25 0.18 -13.92 49.61
C LEU A 25 0.90 -15.21 49.18
N LYS A 26 0.18 -16.23 48.67
CA LYS A 26 0.77 -17.51 48.24
C LYS A 26 1.25 -17.54 46.79
N VAL A 27 0.90 -16.54 45.97
CA VAL A 27 1.25 -16.51 44.53
C VAL A 27 2.46 -15.61 44.22
N MET A 28 2.95 -14.83 45.20
CA MET A 28 4.05 -13.88 45.00
C MET A 28 5.43 -14.35 45.49
N CYS A 29 5.61 -15.63 45.81
CA CYS A 29 6.91 -16.18 46.21
C CYS A 29 7.22 -17.46 45.46
N THR A 30 7.79 -17.34 44.26
CA THR A 30 8.81 -18.25 43.68
C THR A 30 9.37 -17.65 42.38
N GLU A 31 10.61 -17.14 42.47
CA GLU A 31 11.75 -17.23 41.53
C GLU A 31 11.56 -16.90 40.02
N GLY A 32 12.45 -16.19 39.32
CA GLY A 32 13.80 -15.71 39.62
C GLY A 32 14.32 -14.79 38.49
N LEU A 33 15.23 -13.89 38.87
CA LEU A 33 15.80 -12.78 38.11
C LEU A 33 17.09 -13.15 37.34
N SER A 34 17.35 -12.38 36.27
CA SER A 34 18.65 -11.83 35.81
C SER A 34 19.44 -12.50 34.66
N ARG A 35 20.16 -11.59 33.94
CA ARG A 35 21.17 -11.71 32.84
C ARG A 35 20.62 -11.38 31.44
N SER A 36 21.07 -10.36 30.69
CA SER A 36 22.20 -9.42 30.83
C SER A 36 21.95 -8.15 30.00
N PHE A 37 22.31 -7.00 30.56
CA PHE A 37 22.46 -5.70 29.90
C PHE A 37 23.97 -5.38 29.74
N ARG A 38 24.30 -4.57 28.72
CA ARG A 38 25.57 -3.87 28.35
C ARG A 38 25.99 -4.28 26.93
N LEU A 39 26.49 -3.43 26.03
CA LEU A 39 26.76 -1.98 25.95
C LEU A 39 27.24 -1.77 24.50
N ALA A 40 26.82 -0.71 23.81
CA ALA A 40 27.68 0.10 22.92
C ALA A 40 26.86 1.23 22.28
N SER A 41 26.76 2.33 23.04
CA SER A 41 26.57 3.67 22.50
C SER A 41 27.81 4.08 21.69
N ARG A 42 27.62 4.49 20.43
CA ARG A 42 28.51 5.45 19.77
C ARG A 42 27.66 6.58 19.18
N ASN A 43 27.81 7.73 19.82
CA ASN A 43 27.38 9.04 19.33
C ASN A 43 28.03 9.30 17.97
N VAL A 44 27.22 9.65 16.98
CA VAL A 44 27.66 10.50 15.87
C VAL A 44 26.65 11.65 15.79
N ASN A 45 27.11 12.82 16.21
CA ASN A 45 26.46 14.09 15.96
C ASN A 45 26.41 14.32 14.44
N LEU A 46 25.21 14.42 13.86
CA LEU A 46 25.01 15.00 12.55
C LEU A 46 24.31 16.36 12.73
N PRO A 47 24.85 17.45 12.16
CA PRO A 47 24.27 18.77 12.30
C PRO A 47 22.97 18.86 11.51
N VAL A 48 21.90 19.29 12.19
CA VAL A 48 20.68 19.79 11.56
C VAL A 48 21.04 21.09 10.85
N ARG A 49 21.22 21.03 9.53
CA ARG A 49 21.17 22.22 8.67
C ARG A 49 19.72 22.42 8.25
N PHE A 50 19.04 23.32 8.95
CA PHE A 50 17.96 24.09 8.36
C PHE A 50 18.57 24.99 7.27
N SER A 51 18.38 24.63 6.01
CA SER A 51 18.51 25.58 4.90
C SER A 51 17.11 25.96 4.46
N SER A 52 16.67 27.13 4.94
CA SER A 52 15.61 27.91 4.32
C SER A 52 16.04 28.25 2.89
N SER A 53 15.50 27.55 1.89
CA SER A 53 15.60 28.01 0.51
C SER A 53 14.45 28.99 0.26
N THR A 54 14.83 30.26 0.27
CA THR A 54 14.10 31.41 -0.23
C THR A 54 13.34 31.07 -1.52
N ILE A 55 12.06 31.44 -1.53
CA ILE A 55 11.21 31.50 -2.72
C ILE A 55 11.90 32.40 -3.74
N LEU A 56 12.47 31.80 -4.78
CA LEU A 56 12.81 32.49 -6.01
C LEU A 56 11.73 32.13 -7.03
N ASN A 57 10.82 33.09 -7.23
CA ASN A 57 9.97 33.17 -8.40
C ASN A 57 10.89 33.24 -9.63
N ASP A 58 11.06 32.13 -10.32
CA ASP A 58 11.53 32.15 -11.70
C ASP A 58 10.43 31.56 -12.58
N GLN A 59 9.59 32.45 -13.09
CA GLN A 59 8.67 32.15 -14.18
C GLN A 59 9.50 32.00 -15.46
N SER A 60 10.18 30.87 -15.61
CA SER A 60 10.66 30.45 -16.92
C SER A 60 9.50 29.75 -17.63
N GLN A 61 8.83 30.53 -18.49
CA GLN A 61 7.95 30.00 -19.53
C GLN A 61 8.77 29.07 -20.43
N VAL A 62 8.78 27.78 -20.11
CA VAL A 62 9.17 26.74 -21.05
C VAL A 62 8.04 26.63 -22.06
N SER A 63 8.34 27.00 -23.31
CA SER A 63 7.42 26.99 -24.43
C SER A 63 6.73 25.63 -24.61
N GLU A 64 5.42 25.59 -24.38
CA GLU A 64 4.53 24.51 -24.85
C GLU A 64 4.46 24.56 -26.39
N ARG A 65 5.38 23.85 -27.06
CA ARG A 65 5.23 23.53 -28.48
C ARG A 65 4.99 22.04 -28.64
N GLY A 66 3.74 21.69 -28.95
CA GLY A 66 3.41 20.48 -29.73
C GLY A 66 3.09 19.19 -28.99
N LYS A 67 2.82 19.18 -27.67
CA LYS A 67 2.21 17.99 -27.06
C LYS A 67 0.72 17.94 -27.41
N THR A 68 0.31 16.97 -28.21
CA THR A 68 -1.10 16.56 -28.35
C THR A 68 -1.72 16.46 -26.96
N MET A 69 -2.85 17.12 -26.75
CA MET A 69 -3.55 17.13 -25.46
C MET A 69 -3.85 15.69 -25.04
N GLN A 70 -3.31 15.26 -23.90
CA GLN A 70 -3.55 13.93 -23.38
C GLN A 70 -5.04 13.78 -23.00
N ILE A 71 -5.71 12.78 -23.57
CA ILE A 71 -7.16 12.56 -23.38
C ILE A 71 -7.45 11.70 -22.15
N PHE A 72 -6.56 10.76 -21.83
CA PHE A 72 -6.70 9.85 -20.69
C PHE A 72 -5.51 9.97 -19.74
N SER A 73 -5.77 9.93 -18.44
CA SER A 73 -4.72 9.85 -17.41
C SER A 73 -4.02 8.48 -17.45
N ARG A 74 -2.85 8.37 -16.82
CA ARG A 74 -2.12 7.09 -16.73
C ARG A 74 -2.77 6.18 -15.68
N PRO A 75 -3.34 5.03 -16.06
CA PRO A 75 -4.15 4.20 -15.15
C PRO A 75 -3.32 3.46 -14.10
N THR A 76 -2.01 3.31 -14.29
CA THR A 76 -1.11 2.71 -13.29
C THR A 76 -0.71 3.67 -12.18
N TYR A 77 -1.08 4.94 -12.26
CA TYR A 77 -0.83 5.88 -11.16
C TYR A 77 -1.68 5.52 -9.96
N ASP A 78 -1.05 5.46 -8.78
CA ASP A 78 -1.63 4.98 -7.52
C ASP A 78 -3.08 5.43 -7.30
N ARG A 79 -3.33 6.75 -7.37
CA ARG A 79 -4.66 7.32 -7.16
C ARG A 79 -5.65 7.00 -8.27
N ILE A 80 -5.19 6.93 -9.51
CA ILE A 80 -6.05 6.61 -10.66
C ILE A 80 -6.43 5.13 -10.64
N ALA A 81 -5.46 4.25 -10.38
CA ALA A 81 -5.67 2.82 -10.23
C ALA A 81 -6.68 2.54 -9.10
N LYS A 82 -6.46 3.14 -7.92
CA LYS A 82 -7.38 3.07 -6.78
C LYS A 82 -8.76 3.59 -7.14
N TYR A 83 -8.85 4.73 -7.82
CA TYR A 83 -10.13 5.28 -8.27
C TYR A 83 -10.89 4.28 -9.15
N VAL A 84 -10.27 3.78 -10.22
CA VAL A 84 -10.88 2.79 -11.14
C VAL A 84 -11.36 1.55 -10.38
N LEU A 85 -10.55 1.02 -9.47
CA LEU A 85 -10.90 -0.17 -8.68
C LEU A 85 -11.98 0.09 -7.62
N SER A 86 -12.18 1.33 -7.18
CA SER A 86 -13.11 1.67 -6.11
C SER A 86 -14.51 2.07 -6.62
N GLN A 87 -14.60 2.64 -7.83
CA GLN A 87 -15.84 3.26 -8.32
C GLN A 87 -16.96 2.29 -8.69
N ASP A 88 -16.65 1.20 -9.40
CA ASP A 88 -17.66 0.27 -9.92
C ASP A 88 -17.24 -1.17 -9.61
N GLU A 89 -18.07 -1.89 -8.85
CA GLU A 89 -17.80 -3.28 -8.49
C GLU A 89 -17.76 -4.20 -9.71
N LEU A 90 -18.58 -3.96 -10.74
CA LEU A 90 -18.55 -4.77 -11.96
C LEU A 90 -17.23 -4.59 -12.70
N VAL A 91 -16.73 -3.35 -12.77
CA VAL A 91 -15.40 -3.06 -13.35
C VAL A 91 -14.31 -3.77 -12.54
N ARG A 92 -14.36 -3.68 -11.21
CA ARG A 92 -13.42 -4.36 -10.32
C ARG A 92 -13.45 -5.88 -10.49
N ILE A 93 -14.63 -6.50 -10.48
CA ILE A 93 -14.80 -7.94 -10.73
C ILE A 93 -14.21 -8.32 -12.08
N ASP A 94 -14.44 -7.52 -13.12
CA ASP A 94 -13.94 -7.77 -14.47
C ASP A 94 -12.41 -7.80 -14.54
N ILE A 95 -11.75 -6.83 -13.88
CA ILE A 95 -10.30 -6.78 -13.71
C ILE A 95 -9.80 -8.03 -12.97
N LEU A 96 -10.42 -8.36 -11.83
CA LEU A 96 -10.00 -9.51 -11.03
C LEU A 96 -10.14 -10.83 -11.80
N LYS A 97 -11.21 -11.01 -12.58
CA LYS A 97 -11.37 -12.19 -13.45
C LYS A 97 -10.24 -12.29 -14.46
N ALA A 98 -9.92 -11.18 -15.12
CA ALA A 98 -8.87 -11.14 -16.14
C ALA A 98 -7.50 -11.53 -15.58
N PHE A 99 -7.12 -10.99 -14.42
CA PHE A 99 -5.79 -11.20 -13.83
C PHE A 99 -5.66 -12.42 -12.93
N THR A 100 -6.76 -13.06 -12.51
CA THR A 100 -6.71 -14.31 -11.73
C THR A 100 -7.01 -15.56 -12.55
N GLY A 101 -7.75 -15.41 -13.66
CA GLY A 101 -8.32 -16.51 -14.43
C GLY A 101 -9.57 -17.13 -13.80
N ILE A 102 -10.11 -16.58 -12.70
CA ILE A 102 -11.27 -17.13 -12.00
C ILE A 102 -12.56 -16.58 -12.62
N SER A 103 -13.06 -17.23 -13.67
CA SER A 103 -14.25 -16.77 -14.41
C SER A 103 -15.54 -16.73 -13.57
N SER A 104 -15.62 -17.55 -12.52
CA SER A 104 -16.75 -17.66 -11.60
C SER A 104 -16.84 -16.57 -10.54
N LEU A 105 -15.82 -15.70 -10.40
CA LEU A 105 -15.79 -14.62 -9.40
C LEU A 105 -17.04 -13.73 -9.54
N SER A 106 -17.78 -13.53 -8.45
CA SER A 106 -19.09 -12.86 -8.50
C SER A 106 -19.24 -11.70 -7.52
N SER A 107 -18.34 -11.58 -6.54
CA SER A 107 -18.30 -10.48 -5.59
C SER A 107 -16.88 -9.97 -5.40
N ALA A 108 -16.75 -8.67 -5.21
CA ALA A 108 -15.48 -8.06 -4.83
C ALA A 108 -15.76 -6.84 -3.97
N ILE A 109 -15.76 -7.03 -2.64
CA ILE A 109 -16.01 -5.98 -1.67
C ILE A 109 -14.68 -5.38 -1.25
N GLN A 110 -14.46 -4.10 -1.54
CA GLN A 110 -13.24 -3.39 -1.15
C GLN A 110 -13.12 -3.31 0.38
N LEU A 111 -11.97 -3.71 0.92
CA LEU A 111 -11.67 -3.69 2.35
C LEU A 111 -10.70 -2.54 2.71
N ASP A 112 -11.25 -1.32 2.81
CA ASP A 112 -10.62 -0.04 3.23
C ASP A 112 -9.35 0.40 2.46
N GLU A 113 -9.32 1.67 2.04
CA GLU A 113 -8.16 2.33 1.41
C GLU A 113 -6.88 2.36 2.26
N HIS A 114 -6.96 2.00 3.55
CA HIS A 114 -5.86 2.05 4.52
C HIS A 114 -5.48 0.70 5.14
N TYR A 115 -5.98 -0.41 4.57
CA TYR A 115 -5.35 -1.74 4.62
C TYR A 115 -4.83 -2.23 5.97
N ASN A 116 -5.71 -2.58 6.91
CA ASN A 116 -5.45 -3.76 7.73
C ASN A 116 -6.68 -4.22 8.54
N PRO A 117 -7.67 -4.92 7.95
CA PRO A 117 -8.70 -5.58 8.76
C PRO A 117 -8.11 -6.61 9.75
N PHE A 118 -6.85 -7.01 9.53
CA PHE A 118 -6.10 -8.00 10.30
C PHE A 118 -5.09 -7.41 11.30
N ASP A 119 -4.90 -6.08 11.36
CA ASP A 119 -4.16 -5.46 12.46
C ASP A 119 -5.12 -5.42 13.66
N PRO A 120 -4.80 -6.13 14.76
CA PRO A 120 -5.68 -6.17 15.92
C PRO A 120 -5.98 -4.75 16.37
N LEU A 121 -7.25 -4.36 16.35
CA LEU A 121 -7.75 -3.04 16.74
C LEU A 121 -7.53 -1.92 15.70
N HIS A 122 -7.31 -2.22 14.42
CA HIS A 122 -7.20 -1.21 13.35
C HIS A 122 -8.40 -0.24 13.31
N ASN A 123 -9.61 -0.78 13.15
CA ASN A 123 -10.83 0.02 13.13
C ASN A 123 -11.00 0.83 14.41
N LEU A 124 -10.58 0.28 15.54
CA LEU A 124 -10.59 0.98 16.83
C LEU A 124 -9.57 2.13 16.85
N ARG A 125 -8.33 1.92 16.38
CA ARG A 125 -7.32 2.98 16.24
C ARG A 125 -7.79 4.06 15.28
N LYS A 126 -8.33 3.70 14.11
CA LYS A 126 -8.86 4.63 13.11
C LYS A 126 -10.00 5.46 13.71
N LEU A 127 -10.95 4.82 14.37
CA LEU A 127 -12.07 5.48 15.04
C LEU A 127 -11.56 6.43 16.14
N ILE A 128 -10.73 5.95 17.07
CA ILE A 128 -10.20 6.74 18.19
C ILE A 128 -9.35 7.92 17.69
N ASN A 129 -8.55 7.75 16.64
CA ASN A 129 -7.66 8.82 16.17
C ASN A 129 -8.28 9.72 15.09
N ALA A 130 -9.53 9.49 14.69
CA ALA A 130 -10.21 10.33 13.72
C ALA A 130 -10.40 11.77 14.26
N SER A 131 -10.22 12.76 13.38
CA SER A 131 -10.43 14.17 13.72
C SER A 131 -11.86 14.42 14.26
N SER A 132 -12.85 13.74 13.67
CA SER A 132 -14.25 13.79 14.12
C SER A 132 -14.43 13.26 15.53
N SER A 133 -13.79 12.14 15.88
CA SER A 133 -13.84 11.57 17.23
C SER A 133 -13.21 12.52 18.24
N LYS A 134 -12.07 13.13 17.90
CA LYS A 134 -11.40 14.10 18.77
C LYS A 134 -12.31 15.29 19.07
N THR A 135 -12.87 15.90 18.04
CA THR A 135 -13.81 17.02 18.18
C THR A 135 -15.06 16.63 18.99
N LEU A 136 -15.61 15.44 18.75
CA LEU A 136 -16.78 14.94 19.47
C LEU A 136 -16.49 14.76 20.97
N PHE A 137 -15.40 14.08 21.33
CA PHE A 137 -15.06 13.85 22.73
C PHE A 137 -14.63 15.12 23.45
N GLU A 138 -13.99 16.08 22.78
CA GLU A 138 -13.73 17.41 23.35
C GLU A 138 -15.04 18.18 23.62
N THR A 139 -15.99 18.12 22.69
CA THR A 139 -17.33 18.73 22.86
C THR A 139 -18.03 18.12 24.06
N ILE A 140 -18.15 16.79 24.09
CA ILE A 140 -18.79 16.04 25.19
C ILE A 140 -18.11 16.36 26.53
N ARG A 141 -16.78 16.45 26.56
CA ARG A 141 -16.03 16.78 27.79
C ARG A 141 -16.40 18.16 28.33
N ASN A 142 -16.56 19.15 27.45
CA ASN A 142 -16.86 20.53 27.83
C ASN A 142 -18.36 20.79 28.09
N SER A 143 -19.26 19.94 27.59
CA SER A 143 -20.70 20.09 27.82
C SER A 143 -21.10 19.83 29.27
N THR A 144 -21.95 20.68 29.85
CA THR A 144 -22.47 20.49 31.22
C THR A 144 -23.44 19.31 31.31
N THR A 145 -24.22 19.09 30.26
CA THR A 145 -25.19 18.01 30.13
C THR A 145 -25.02 17.30 28.78
N VAL A 146 -25.18 15.98 28.80
CA VAL A 146 -25.15 15.14 27.60
C VAL A 146 -26.42 14.31 27.63
N GLU A 147 -27.20 14.36 26.56
CA GLU A 147 -28.38 13.52 26.38
C GLU A 147 -28.20 12.65 25.14
N ILE A 148 -28.44 11.35 25.29
CA ILE A 148 -28.42 10.39 24.19
C ILE A 148 -29.80 9.80 24.04
N SER A 149 -30.29 9.71 22.81
CA SER A 149 -31.56 9.05 22.49
C SER A 149 -31.27 7.83 21.61
N LEU A 150 -31.79 6.67 22.01
CA LEU A 150 -31.76 5.44 21.22
C LEU A 150 -33.22 5.05 20.93
N ASP A 151 -33.56 4.93 19.65
CA ASP A 151 -34.94 4.67 19.18
C ASP A 151 -35.97 5.67 19.75
N GLY A 152 -35.58 6.94 19.80
CA GLY A 152 -36.43 8.02 20.31
C GLY A 152 -36.54 8.08 21.84
N LYS A 153 -35.90 7.16 22.59
CA LYS A 153 -35.91 7.13 24.05
C LYS A 153 -34.59 7.60 24.64
N LYS A 154 -34.67 8.51 25.62
CA LYS A 154 -33.49 8.96 26.37
C LYS A 154 -32.81 7.78 27.06
N ASN A 155 -31.49 7.67 26.89
CA ASN A 155 -30.66 6.66 27.52
C ASN A 155 -29.60 7.34 28.40
N LYS A 156 -29.88 7.36 29.71
CA LYS A 156 -29.00 7.98 30.72
C LYS A 156 -27.66 7.26 30.86
N GLN A 157 -27.66 5.92 30.78
CA GLN A 157 -26.46 5.10 30.94
C GLN A 157 -25.46 5.35 29.80
N ALA A 158 -25.95 5.44 28.56
CA ALA A 158 -25.12 5.77 27.41
C ALA A 158 -24.51 7.18 27.55
N ALA A 159 -25.30 8.16 28.01
CA ALA A 159 -24.83 9.52 28.25
C ALA A 159 -23.74 9.58 29.33
N GLU A 160 -23.95 8.88 30.45
CA GLU A 160 -22.96 8.76 31.54
C GLU A 160 -21.67 8.07 31.05
N MET A 161 -21.80 6.99 30.27
CA MET A 161 -20.67 6.27 29.70
C MET A 161 -19.84 7.14 28.73
N LEU A 162 -20.49 7.84 27.79
CA LEU A 162 -19.79 8.74 26.86
C LEU A 162 -19.12 9.90 27.61
N LYS A 163 -19.79 10.46 28.63
CA LYS A 163 -19.20 11.51 29.47
C LYS A 163 -17.97 11.01 30.21
N GLY A 164 -18.02 9.81 30.80
CA GLY A 164 -16.86 9.17 31.43
C GLY A 164 -15.70 8.92 30.46
N LEU A 165 -16.01 8.36 29.29
CA LEU A 165 -15.02 8.11 28.22
C LEU A 165 -14.38 9.40 27.72
N SER A 166 -15.14 10.50 27.62
CA SER A 166 -14.60 11.81 27.21
C SER A 166 -13.48 12.31 28.13
N GLY A 167 -13.54 11.98 29.42
CA GLY A 167 -12.52 12.33 30.40
C GLY A 167 -11.22 11.53 30.23
N LEU A 168 -11.32 10.31 29.66
CA LEU A 168 -10.22 9.38 29.45
C LEU A 168 -9.74 9.37 27.99
N TYR A 169 -10.28 10.23 27.13
CA TYR A 169 -10.04 10.16 25.69
C TYR A 169 -8.55 10.33 25.33
N SER A 170 -7.81 11.19 26.05
CA SER A 170 -6.37 11.34 25.85
C SER A 170 -5.60 10.06 26.13
N ASP A 171 -5.96 9.35 27.20
CA ASP A 171 -5.33 8.09 27.59
C ASP A 171 -5.68 6.99 26.58
N LEU A 172 -6.93 6.99 26.10
CA LEU A 172 -7.42 6.08 25.07
C LEU A 172 -6.65 6.28 23.74
N ALA A 173 -6.50 7.52 23.28
CA ALA A 173 -5.73 7.84 22.08
C ALA A 173 -4.25 7.47 22.23
N HIS A 174 -3.68 7.65 23.41
CA HIS A 174 -2.29 7.28 23.69
C HIS A 174 -2.08 5.77 23.77
N ALA A 175 -3.06 5.01 24.27
CA ALA A 175 -3.02 3.55 24.32
C ALA A 175 -3.17 2.90 22.94
N PHE A 176 -3.83 3.59 22.01
CA PHE A 176 -4.11 3.13 20.65
C PHE A 176 -3.59 4.12 19.60
N PRO A 177 -2.27 4.40 19.55
CA PRO A 177 -1.72 5.36 18.60
C PRO A 177 -1.81 4.81 17.18
N ASN A 178 -1.95 5.70 16.19
CA ASN A 178 -1.78 5.31 14.79
C ASN A 178 -0.37 4.74 14.56
N HIS A 179 -0.27 3.52 14.02
CA HIS A 179 1.03 2.89 13.74
C HIS A 179 1.83 3.69 12.71
N ARG A 180 3.16 3.75 12.90
CA ARG A 180 4.08 4.56 12.08
C ARG A 180 4.47 3.93 10.73
N HIS A 181 4.21 2.65 10.51
CA HIS A 181 4.55 1.99 9.25
C HIS A 181 3.36 1.24 8.69
N ARG A 182 2.89 1.73 7.54
CA ARG A 182 1.84 1.13 6.73
C ARG A 182 2.53 0.30 5.66
N SER A 183 2.38 -1.02 5.69
CA SER A 183 2.49 -1.80 4.46
C SER A 183 1.26 -1.43 3.62
N SER A 184 1.39 -0.48 2.70
CA SER A 184 0.34 -0.21 1.73
C SER A 184 0.45 -1.27 0.66
N VAL A 185 -0.53 -2.17 0.60
CA VAL A 185 -0.93 -2.71 -0.70
C VAL A 185 -1.78 -1.64 -1.39
N ASP A 186 -1.85 -1.63 -2.71
CA ASP A 186 -2.62 -0.58 -3.40
C ASP A 186 -4.12 -0.84 -3.41
N PHE A 187 -4.54 -2.11 -3.47
CA PHE A 187 -5.93 -2.56 -3.44
C PHE A 187 -6.11 -3.88 -2.70
N LEU A 188 -7.17 -4.03 -1.90
CA LEU A 188 -7.55 -5.28 -1.20
C LEU A 188 -9.07 -5.41 -1.21
N CYS A 189 -9.55 -6.59 -1.54
CA CYS A 189 -10.96 -6.93 -1.51
C CYS A 189 -11.21 -8.32 -0.92
N GLU A 190 -12.38 -8.46 -0.33
CA GLU A 190 -13.00 -9.74 0.00
C GLU A 190 -13.84 -10.20 -1.18
N THR A 191 -13.70 -11.47 -1.53
CA THR A 191 -14.37 -12.11 -2.67
C THR A 191 -14.99 -13.43 -2.23
N ASP A 192 -15.77 -14.03 -3.12
CA ASP A 192 -16.25 -15.41 -3.00
C ASP A 192 -15.14 -16.48 -2.98
N PHE A 193 -13.88 -16.09 -3.25
CA PHE A 193 -12.70 -16.97 -3.24
C PHE A 193 -11.68 -16.61 -2.14
N GLY A 194 -12.07 -15.76 -1.17
CA GLY A 194 -11.18 -15.24 -0.14
C GLY A 194 -10.69 -13.83 -0.45
N TYR A 195 -9.45 -13.51 -0.10
CA TYR A 195 -8.92 -12.16 -0.24
C TYR A 195 -8.09 -12.00 -1.51
N ILE A 196 -8.36 -10.95 -2.28
CA ILE A 196 -7.55 -10.61 -3.46
C ILE A 196 -6.99 -9.20 -3.31
N THR A 197 -5.68 -9.07 -3.53
CA THR A 197 -4.97 -7.80 -3.48
C THR A 197 -4.33 -7.47 -4.82
N ILE A 198 -4.35 -6.20 -5.21
CA ILE A 198 -3.66 -5.69 -6.40
C ILE A 198 -2.63 -4.66 -5.96
N GLU A 199 -1.40 -4.79 -6.45
CA GLU A 199 -0.30 -3.83 -6.29
C GLU A 199 0.09 -3.28 -7.66
N PHE A 200 0.18 -1.95 -7.80
CA PHE A 200 0.61 -1.24 -8.98
C PHE A 200 2.02 -0.68 -8.78
N GLN A 201 2.97 -1.17 -9.57
CA GLN A 201 4.35 -0.76 -9.45
C GLN A 201 4.77 0.08 -10.65
N VAL A 202 4.66 1.41 -10.59
CA VAL A 202 5.00 2.29 -11.73
C VAL A 202 6.47 2.18 -12.12
N ALA A 203 7.39 2.21 -11.14
CA ALA A 203 8.83 2.13 -11.37
C ALA A 203 9.44 0.91 -10.69
N LYS A 204 10.45 0.30 -11.31
CA LYS A 204 11.16 -0.86 -10.77
C LYS A 204 11.84 -0.49 -9.45
N GLN A 205 11.46 -1.17 -8.37
CA GLN A 205 12.08 -1.02 -7.04
C GLN A 205 12.87 -2.26 -6.66
N ASP A 206 13.90 -2.07 -5.84
CA ASP A 206 14.66 -3.17 -5.27
C ASP A 206 13.78 -4.07 -4.39
N HIS A 207 14.05 -5.38 -4.45
CA HIS A 207 13.41 -6.41 -3.61
C HIS A 207 11.88 -6.51 -3.73
N TRP A 208 11.31 -6.07 -4.85
CA TRP A 208 9.86 -6.10 -5.08
C TRP A 208 9.23 -7.51 -4.88
N ASP A 209 9.90 -8.60 -5.29
CA ASP A 209 9.44 -9.97 -5.05
C ASP A 209 9.26 -10.29 -3.56
N LYS A 210 10.25 -9.88 -2.74
CA LYS A 210 10.20 -10.09 -1.29
C LYS A 210 9.07 -9.29 -0.65
N ARG A 211 8.84 -8.07 -1.13
CA ARG A 211 7.75 -7.20 -0.66
C ARG A 211 6.39 -7.79 -1.02
N ALA A 212 6.19 -8.21 -2.27
CA ALA A 212 4.97 -8.83 -2.74
C ALA A 212 4.62 -10.08 -1.91
N LEU A 213 5.59 -10.98 -1.72
CA LEU A 213 5.42 -12.17 -0.89
C LEU A 213 5.12 -11.83 0.57
N ALA A 214 5.83 -10.85 1.15
CA ALA A 214 5.61 -10.42 2.53
C ALA A 214 4.18 -9.86 2.73
N TYR A 215 3.66 -9.11 1.76
CA TYR A 215 2.32 -8.53 1.83
C TYR A 215 1.23 -9.59 1.82
N ILE A 216 1.23 -10.49 0.84
CA ILE A 216 0.22 -11.55 0.80
C ILE A 216 0.34 -12.49 1.99
N SER A 217 1.56 -12.78 2.45
CA SER A 217 1.80 -13.61 3.64
C SER A 217 1.26 -12.95 4.90
N SER A 218 1.34 -11.61 4.99
CA SER A 218 0.77 -10.84 6.10
C SER A 218 -0.76 -10.90 6.09
N ILE A 219 -1.40 -10.83 4.92
CA ILE A 219 -2.85 -10.99 4.80
C ILE A 219 -3.25 -12.40 5.24
N TYR A 220 -2.57 -13.43 4.73
CA TYR A 220 -2.87 -14.84 5.04
C TYR A 220 -2.65 -15.18 6.52
N GLY A 221 -1.50 -14.80 7.08
CA GLY A 221 -1.10 -15.18 8.43
C GLY A 221 -1.84 -14.45 9.56
N ASN A 222 -2.45 -13.28 9.28
CA ASN A 222 -3.09 -12.46 10.30
C ASN A 222 -4.63 -12.57 10.32
N GLN A 223 -5.23 -13.49 9.55
CA GLN A 223 -6.69 -13.61 9.50
C GLN A 223 -7.33 -14.02 10.83
N LEU A 224 -6.65 -14.87 11.60
CA LEU A 224 -7.20 -15.45 12.81
C LEU A 224 -6.96 -14.57 14.05
N ARG A 225 -8.00 -14.45 14.88
CA ARG A 225 -7.93 -13.95 16.26
C ARG A 225 -7.69 -15.10 17.23
N PRO A 226 -7.26 -14.82 18.47
CA PRO A 226 -7.07 -15.85 19.48
C PRO A 226 -8.33 -16.71 19.66
N LYS A 227 -8.15 -18.04 19.66
CA LYS A 227 -9.19 -19.09 19.77
C LYS A 227 -10.05 -19.32 18.52
N GLN A 228 -9.71 -18.77 17.36
CA GLN A 228 -10.29 -19.19 16.08
C GLN A 228 -9.56 -20.42 15.52
N ASP A 229 -10.30 -21.23 14.76
CA ASP A 229 -9.81 -22.46 14.15
C ASP A 229 -9.14 -22.19 12.79
N TYR A 230 -8.19 -23.05 12.41
CA TYR A 230 -7.40 -22.89 11.17
C TYR A 230 -8.21 -23.10 9.89
N ASP A 231 -9.36 -23.76 9.95
CA ASP A 231 -10.29 -23.94 8.83
C ASP A 231 -11.00 -22.64 8.42
N GLN A 232 -10.93 -21.59 9.25
CA GLN A 232 -11.47 -20.26 8.97
C GLN A 232 -10.53 -19.41 8.12
N ILE A 233 -9.30 -19.87 7.84
CA ILE A 233 -8.37 -19.15 6.97
C ILE A 233 -8.87 -19.24 5.52
N GLN A 234 -9.15 -18.09 4.93
CA GLN A 234 -9.47 -17.94 3.52
C GLN A 234 -8.20 -17.84 2.67
N ASP A 235 -8.32 -18.25 1.41
CA ASP A 235 -7.24 -18.13 0.44
C ASP A 235 -6.89 -16.65 0.16
N VAL A 236 -5.65 -16.40 -0.23
CA VAL A 236 -5.13 -15.07 -0.57
C VAL A 236 -4.47 -15.11 -1.94
N ILE A 237 -4.91 -14.22 -2.84
CA ILE A 237 -4.33 -14.02 -4.16
C ILE A 237 -3.75 -12.61 -4.24
N GLY A 238 -2.44 -12.49 -4.47
CA GLY A 238 -1.81 -11.22 -4.83
C GLY A 238 -1.67 -11.08 -6.33
N ILE A 239 -1.98 -9.91 -6.86
CA ILE A 239 -1.79 -9.53 -8.25
C ILE A 239 -0.85 -8.34 -8.28
N ASN A 240 0.29 -8.46 -8.95
CA ASN A 240 1.22 -7.35 -9.13
C ASN A 240 1.21 -6.92 -10.59
N LEU A 241 0.94 -5.65 -10.85
CA LEU A 241 1.01 -5.02 -12.16
C LEU A 241 2.26 -4.15 -12.22
N LEU A 242 3.28 -4.64 -12.92
CA LEU A 242 4.62 -4.05 -12.97
C LEU A 242 4.72 -3.12 -14.19
N GLY A 243 4.77 -1.82 -13.94
CA GLY A 243 4.86 -0.74 -14.93
C GLY A 243 6.22 -0.63 -15.60
N GLU A 244 6.36 0.34 -16.49
CA GLU A 244 7.50 0.49 -17.39
C GLU A 244 8.82 0.80 -16.66
N GLY A 245 9.91 0.21 -17.13
CA GLY A 245 11.27 0.52 -16.69
C GLY A 245 12.24 0.38 -17.85
N SER A 246 13.40 1.03 -17.74
CA SER A 246 14.46 0.99 -18.77
C SER A 246 15.10 -0.40 -18.94
N ILE A 247 14.82 -1.33 -18.02
CA ILE A 247 15.31 -2.72 -18.06
C ILE A 247 14.13 -3.65 -17.79
N PRO A 248 13.90 -4.66 -18.65
CA PRO A 248 12.87 -5.66 -18.42
C PRO A 248 12.92 -6.29 -17.03
N TYR A 249 11.76 -6.61 -16.48
CA TYR A 249 11.66 -7.36 -15.22
C TYR A 249 12.23 -8.76 -15.38
N TRP A 250 11.95 -9.37 -16.53
CA TRP A 250 12.40 -10.72 -16.87
C TRP A 250 13.03 -10.77 -18.27
N LYS A 251 14.02 -11.64 -18.45
CA LYS A 251 14.83 -11.72 -19.69
C LYS A 251 14.36 -12.79 -20.67
N ASP A 252 13.41 -13.62 -20.26
CA ASP A 252 12.95 -14.80 -21.00
C ASP A 252 11.70 -14.53 -21.87
N GLY A 253 11.29 -13.26 -22.00
CA GLY A 253 10.16 -12.84 -22.85
C GLY A 253 8.77 -13.12 -22.27
N ASN A 254 8.68 -13.87 -21.17
CA ASN A 254 7.45 -14.09 -20.46
C ASN A 254 7.03 -12.81 -19.72
N PHE A 255 5.75 -12.46 -19.78
CA PHE A 255 5.19 -11.29 -19.08
C PHE A 255 4.30 -11.68 -17.89
N ILE A 256 4.15 -12.97 -17.60
CA ILE A 256 3.39 -13.50 -16.47
C ILE A 256 4.26 -14.41 -15.62
N ARG A 257 4.13 -14.27 -14.30
CA ARG A 257 4.57 -15.27 -13.32
C ARG A 257 3.42 -15.61 -12.39
N ASP A 258 3.18 -16.90 -12.19
CA ASP A 258 2.13 -17.39 -11.31
C ASP A 258 2.74 -18.37 -10.31
N TYR A 259 2.81 -17.95 -9.06
CA TYR A 259 3.45 -18.69 -7.99
C TYR A 259 2.42 -19.25 -7.02
N ILE A 260 2.60 -20.52 -6.70
CA ILE A 260 1.95 -21.26 -5.62
C ILE A 260 3.00 -22.06 -4.87
N LEU A 261 2.69 -22.50 -3.65
CA LEU A 261 3.55 -23.43 -2.93
C LEU A 261 3.40 -24.84 -3.51
N VAL A 262 4.53 -25.41 -3.97
CA VAL A 262 4.61 -26.75 -4.56
C VAL A 262 5.64 -27.58 -3.81
N ASP A 263 5.30 -28.83 -3.53
CA ASP A 263 6.25 -29.79 -2.97
C ASP A 263 7.38 -30.09 -3.96
N GLN A 264 8.62 -29.87 -3.53
CA GLN A 264 9.80 -30.10 -4.36
C GLN A 264 10.03 -31.59 -4.68
N ARG A 265 9.46 -32.51 -3.89
CA ARG A 265 9.54 -33.95 -4.15
C ARG A 265 8.45 -34.44 -5.11
N SER A 266 7.33 -33.72 -5.20
CA SER A 266 6.19 -34.10 -6.02
C SER A 266 5.38 -32.88 -6.43
N SER A 267 5.42 -32.52 -7.71
CA SER A 267 4.62 -31.42 -8.28
C SER A 267 3.10 -31.63 -8.19
N LYS A 268 2.65 -32.81 -7.74
CA LYS A 268 1.23 -33.11 -7.48
C LYS A 268 0.73 -32.50 -6.18
N ASN A 269 1.59 -32.31 -5.18
CA ASN A 269 1.20 -31.73 -3.89
C ASN A 269 1.38 -30.21 -3.97
N LYS A 270 0.27 -29.49 -3.81
CA LYS A 270 0.21 -28.03 -3.95
C LYS A 270 -0.56 -27.45 -2.77
N ILE A 271 -0.13 -26.29 -2.30
CA ILE A 271 -0.87 -25.46 -1.35
C ILE A 271 -1.21 -24.15 -2.09
N PRO A 272 -2.38 -24.07 -2.75
CA PRO A 272 -2.74 -22.92 -3.57
C PRO A 272 -3.26 -21.72 -2.75
N SER A 273 -3.49 -21.90 -1.44
CA SER A 273 -4.09 -20.91 -0.54
C SER A 273 -3.35 -19.58 -0.42
N LEU A 274 -2.08 -19.55 -0.86
CA LEU A 274 -1.32 -18.32 -1.03
C LEU A 274 -0.77 -18.29 -2.46
N ARG A 275 -1.41 -17.52 -3.34
CA ARG A 275 -1.04 -17.39 -4.76
C ARG A 275 -0.53 -15.98 -5.03
N LEU A 276 0.56 -15.86 -5.79
CA LEU A 276 1.09 -14.57 -6.26
C LEU A 276 1.17 -14.59 -7.78
N VAL A 277 0.43 -13.72 -8.43
CA VAL A 277 0.46 -13.52 -9.88
C VAL A 277 1.10 -12.17 -10.18
N GLN A 278 2.08 -12.14 -11.07
CA GLN A 278 2.81 -10.93 -11.45
C GLN A 278 2.71 -10.76 -12.96
N TYR A 279 2.36 -9.56 -13.41
CA TYR A 279 2.27 -9.17 -14.81
C TYR A 279 3.26 -8.05 -15.09
N SER A 280 4.15 -8.22 -16.08
CA SER A 280 5.01 -7.15 -16.58
C SER A 280 4.30 -6.38 -17.69
N LEU A 281 3.69 -5.24 -17.33
CA LEU A 281 3.05 -4.34 -18.29
C LEU A 281 4.07 -3.65 -19.19
N GLY A 282 5.27 -3.37 -18.69
CA GLY A 282 6.34 -2.78 -19.50
C GLY A 282 6.82 -3.71 -20.61
N ASP A 283 6.99 -4.99 -20.30
CA ASP A 283 7.65 -5.96 -21.19
C ASP A 283 6.70 -6.71 -22.11
N VAL A 284 5.39 -6.65 -21.85
CA VAL A 284 4.40 -7.41 -22.62
C VAL A 284 4.27 -6.90 -24.07
N ASP A 285 4.38 -7.84 -25.01
CA ASP A 285 3.93 -7.69 -26.40
C ASP A 285 2.43 -8.03 -26.47
N LEU A 286 1.61 -7.09 -26.95
CA LEU A 286 0.17 -7.29 -27.10
C LEU A 286 -0.21 -8.36 -28.13
N ASN A 287 0.76 -8.82 -28.94
CA ASN A 287 0.62 -9.94 -29.87
C ASN A 287 1.03 -11.30 -29.26
N HIS A 288 1.42 -11.35 -27.99
CA HIS A 288 1.82 -12.60 -27.33
C HIS A 288 0.68 -13.64 -27.43
N PRO A 289 0.99 -14.94 -27.67
CA PRO A 289 -0.01 -16.01 -27.81
C PRO A 289 -1.04 -16.04 -26.67
N ASP A 290 -0.57 -16.00 -25.41
CA ASP A 290 -1.42 -15.97 -24.21
C ASP A 290 -2.47 -14.84 -24.21
N LEU A 291 -2.19 -13.71 -24.87
CA LEU A 291 -3.14 -12.60 -25.01
C LEU A 291 -4.07 -12.75 -26.21
N GLN A 292 -3.67 -13.51 -27.24
CA GLN A 292 -4.59 -13.82 -28.34
C GLN A 292 -5.64 -14.85 -27.92
N GLU A 293 -5.30 -15.74 -26.97
CA GLU A 293 -6.22 -16.73 -26.40
C GLU A 293 -7.11 -16.15 -25.29
N ASN A 294 -6.76 -14.97 -24.75
CA ASN A 294 -7.49 -14.31 -23.68
C ASN A 294 -7.70 -12.82 -23.99
N ASP A 295 -8.70 -12.55 -24.82
CA ASP A 295 -9.04 -11.18 -25.26
C ASP A 295 -9.34 -10.25 -24.09
N LYS A 296 -9.97 -10.76 -23.03
CA LYS A 296 -10.30 -9.97 -21.84
C LYS A 296 -9.05 -9.52 -21.08
N LEU A 297 -8.09 -10.42 -20.86
CA LEU A 297 -6.79 -10.07 -20.28
C LEU A 297 -6.03 -9.09 -21.17
N LYS A 298 -6.07 -9.28 -22.50
CA LYS A 298 -5.46 -8.38 -23.48
C LYS A 298 -6.02 -6.96 -23.37
N GLN A 299 -7.35 -6.80 -23.32
CA GLN A 299 -7.99 -5.49 -23.18
C GLN A 299 -7.57 -4.78 -21.87
N TRP A 300 -7.56 -5.49 -20.74
CA TRP A 300 -7.13 -4.91 -19.46
C TRP A 300 -5.63 -4.59 -19.41
N ILE A 301 -4.78 -5.44 -19.98
CA ILE A 301 -3.34 -5.14 -20.12
C ILE A 301 -3.13 -3.93 -21.02
N GLU A 302 -3.82 -3.84 -22.16
CA GLU A 302 -3.72 -2.70 -23.06
C GLU A 302 -4.18 -1.40 -22.38
N PHE A 303 -5.28 -1.46 -21.61
CA PHE A 303 -5.75 -0.35 -20.78
C PHE A 303 -4.65 0.10 -19.82
N PHE A 304 -4.17 -0.78 -18.93
CA PHE A 304 -3.18 -0.41 -17.93
C PHE A 304 -1.84 0.02 -18.53
N LYS A 305 -1.39 -0.62 -19.62
CA LYS A 305 -0.14 -0.30 -20.31
C LYS A 305 -0.21 1.06 -21.04
N SER A 306 -1.26 1.30 -21.82
CA SER A 306 -1.22 2.30 -22.89
C SER A 306 -2.44 3.22 -23.00
N ALA A 307 -3.43 3.16 -22.11
CA ALA A 307 -4.64 3.99 -22.22
C ALA A 307 -4.33 5.49 -22.36
N HIS A 308 -3.31 5.96 -21.66
CA HIS A 308 -2.87 7.37 -21.63
C HIS A 308 -2.22 7.87 -22.93
N GLU A 309 -1.91 6.97 -23.86
CA GLU A 309 -1.40 7.28 -25.20
C GLU A 309 -2.52 7.34 -26.25
N LYS A 310 -3.71 6.82 -25.92
CA LYS A 310 -4.85 6.75 -26.84
C LYS A 310 -5.51 8.11 -26.99
N GLN A 311 -6.01 8.38 -28.20
CA GLN A 311 -6.80 9.58 -28.51
C GLN A 311 -8.32 9.36 -28.38
N SER A 312 -8.76 8.11 -28.29
CA SER A 312 -10.15 7.76 -28.05
C SER A 312 -10.21 6.39 -27.40
N THR A 313 -11.34 6.08 -26.76
CA THR A 313 -11.61 4.72 -26.29
C THR A 313 -11.63 3.79 -27.51
N PRO A 314 -10.95 2.63 -27.47
CA PRO A 314 -11.01 1.69 -28.58
C PRO A 314 -12.46 1.21 -28.79
N PRO A 315 -12.95 1.09 -30.03
CA PRO A 315 -14.38 0.86 -30.31
C PRO A 315 -14.86 -0.56 -29.96
N SER A 316 -13.96 -1.53 -29.84
CA SER A 316 -14.25 -2.96 -29.68
C SER A 316 -13.86 -3.51 -28.30
N VAL A 317 -14.00 -2.72 -27.24
CA VAL A 317 -13.72 -3.16 -25.87
C VAL A 317 -15.00 -3.49 -25.12
N ASP A 318 -14.89 -4.37 -24.13
CA ASP A 318 -15.95 -4.72 -23.20
C ASP A 318 -16.45 -3.47 -22.46
N GLU A 319 -17.72 -3.51 -22.02
CA GLU A 319 -18.37 -2.40 -21.33
C GLU A 319 -17.61 -1.96 -20.06
N SER A 320 -17.05 -2.91 -19.30
CA SER A 320 -16.24 -2.61 -18.11
C SER A 320 -14.96 -1.83 -18.44
N VAL A 321 -14.29 -2.19 -19.54
CA VAL A 321 -13.08 -1.51 -20.02
C VAL A 321 -13.44 -0.12 -20.54
N LYS A 322 -14.55 -0.01 -21.29
CA LYS A 322 -15.08 1.28 -21.77
C LYS A 322 -15.37 2.24 -20.62
N LYS A 323 -16.06 1.77 -19.58
CA LYS A 323 -16.30 2.54 -18.35
C LYS A 323 -14.99 2.99 -17.69
N ALA A 324 -13.99 2.11 -17.61
CA ALA A 324 -12.68 2.47 -17.06
C ALA A 324 -11.98 3.57 -17.88
N TYR A 325 -12.09 3.55 -19.21
CA TYR A 325 -11.62 4.67 -20.06
C TYR A 325 -12.36 5.97 -19.75
N GLU A 326 -13.68 5.94 -19.57
CA GLU A 326 -14.48 7.12 -19.23
C GLU A 326 -14.09 7.71 -17.86
N MET A 327 -13.82 6.84 -16.87
CA MET A 327 -13.36 7.21 -15.53
C MET A 327 -12.05 7.99 -15.56
N ILE A 328 -11.10 7.61 -16.42
CA ILE A 328 -9.76 8.22 -16.46
C ILE A 328 -9.61 9.33 -17.49
N ARG A 329 -10.67 9.71 -18.20
CA ARG A 329 -10.65 10.86 -19.12
C ARG A 329 -10.22 12.10 -18.36
N VAL A 330 -9.24 12.83 -18.91
CA VAL A 330 -8.69 14.03 -18.27
C VAL A 330 -9.78 15.07 -18.03
N ASP A 331 -10.70 15.28 -18.97
CA ASP A 331 -11.81 16.23 -18.77
C ASP A 331 -12.78 15.79 -17.68
N THR A 332 -13.10 14.48 -17.61
CA THR A 332 -13.93 13.90 -16.55
C THR A 332 -13.26 14.11 -15.19
N LEU A 333 -11.98 13.75 -15.07
CA LEU A 333 -11.21 13.92 -13.86
C LEU A 333 -11.07 15.40 -13.47
N LYS A 334 -10.84 16.32 -14.42
CA LYS A 334 -10.77 17.77 -14.13
C LYS A 334 -12.10 18.29 -13.58
N ALA A 335 -13.22 17.84 -14.13
CA ALA A 335 -14.55 18.30 -13.74
C ALA A 335 -15.02 17.71 -12.41
N GLN A 336 -14.73 16.44 -12.16
CA GLN A 336 -15.33 15.68 -11.04
C GLN A 336 -14.33 15.42 -9.90
N HIS A 337 -13.05 15.26 -10.23
CA HIS A 337 -12.00 14.82 -9.31
C HIS A 337 -10.64 15.54 -9.54
N PRO A 338 -10.60 16.89 -9.54
CA PRO A 338 -9.38 17.65 -9.84
C PRO A 338 -8.21 17.33 -8.90
N GLU A 339 -8.49 16.86 -7.69
CA GLU A 339 -7.52 16.39 -6.70
C GLU A 339 -6.75 15.12 -7.12
N LEU A 340 -7.34 14.29 -7.99
CA LEU A 340 -6.67 13.09 -8.52
C LEU A 340 -5.60 13.47 -9.54
N LEU A 341 -5.86 14.49 -10.38
CA LEU A 341 -4.92 14.97 -11.39
C LEU A 341 -3.74 15.73 -10.78
N LYS A 342 -4.02 16.68 -9.87
CA LYS A 342 -2.97 17.49 -9.25
C LYS A 342 -1.91 16.63 -8.55
N ALA A 343 -2.35 15.60 -7.85
CA ALA A 343 -1.44 14.69 -7.16
C ALA A 343 -0.73 13.69 -8.09
N SER A 344 -1.33 13.38 -9.24
CA SER A 344 -0.69 12.59 -10.29
C SER A 344 0.50 13.36 -10.90
N ASP A 345 0.33 14.66 -11.14
CA ASP A 345 1.38 15.54 -11.66
C ASP A 345 2.51 15.75 -10.62
N ASP A 346 2.15 15.99 -9.35
CA ASP A 346 3.11 16.11 -8.24
C ASP A 346 3.89 14.80 -7.98
N PHE A 347 3.25 13.64 -8.19
CA PHE A 347 3.91 12.34 -8.06
C PHE A 347 4.92 12.13 -9.19
N PHE A 348 4.61 12.53 -10.43
CA PHE A 348 5.53 12.36 -11.55
C PHE A 348 6.73 13.31 -11.48
N SER A 349 6.56 14.56 -11.00
CA SER A 349 7.73 15.43 -10.76
C SER A 349 8.68 14.77 -9.76
N THR A 350 8.14 14.21 -8.68
CA THR A 350 8.90 13.48 -7.65
C THR A 350 9.53 12.19 -8.19
N LEU A 351 8.81 11.40 -9.00
CA LEU A 351 9.32 10.15 -9.59
C LEU A 351 10.36 10.42 -10.66
N THR A 352 10.17 11.43 -11.50
CA THR A 352 11.13 11.85 -12.53
C THR A 352 12.43 12.33 -11.88
N GLU A 353 12.35 13.05 -10.77
CA GLU A 353 13.53 13.45 -9.99
C GLU A 353 14.23 12.23 -9.37
N HIS A 354 13.46 11.27 -8.83
CA HIS A 354 14.01 10.03 -8.29
C HIS A 354 14.65 9.14 -9.36
N ASP A 355 13.98 8.93 -10.49
CA ASP A 355 14.45 8.09 -11.59
C ASP A 355 15.65 8.73 -12.29
N LYS A 356 15.67 10.05 -12.47
CA LYS A 356 16.88 10.79 -12.86
C LYS A 356 18.00 10.57 -11.84
N ALA A 357 17.73 10.68 -10.54
CA ALA A 357 18.75 10.48 -9.52
C ALA A 357 19.25 9.02 -9.46
N VAL A 358 18.41 8.02 -9.77
CA VAL A 358 18.78 6.61 -9.83
C VAL A 358 19.57 6.31 -11.11
N GLU A 359 19.15 6.85 -12.25
CA GLU A 359 19.86 6.76 -13.52
C GLU A 359 21.22 7.44 -13.42
N GLU A 360 21.29 8.65 -12.89
CA GLU A 360 22.53 9.38 -12.60
C GLU A 360 23.45 8.55 -11.70
N LYS A 361 22.94 7.99 -10.58
CA LYS A 361 23.73 7.10 -9.72
C LYS A 361 24.18 5.82 -10.43
N GLY A 362 23.38 5.28 -11.34
CA GLY A 362 23.70 4.12 -12.16
C GLY A 362 24.86 4.42 -13.12
N VAL A 363 24.77 5.54 -13.84
CA VAL A 363 25.79 6.06 -14.74
C VAL A 363 27.08 6.39 -13.97
N GLU A 364 26.97 7.04 -12.80
CA GLU A 364 28.11 7.32 -11.91
C GLU A 364 28.79 6.04 -11.42
N ARG A 365 28.04 4.99 -11.10
CA ARG A 365 28.60 3.70 -10.67
C ARG A 365 29.35 3.01 -11.81
N VAL A 366 28.81 3.03 -13.02
CA VAL A 366 29.49 2.50 -14.22
C VAL A 366 30.77 3.30 -14.49
N ALA A 367 30.69 4.63 -14.42
CA ALA A 367 31.85 5.50 -14.57
C ALA A 367 32.95 5.21 -13.54
N LYS A 368 32.59 5.02 -12.26
CA LYS A 368 33.54 4.63 -11.20
C LYS A 368 34.23 3.29 -11.47
N ASN A 369 33.51 2.31 -12.02
CA ASN A 369 34.10 1.03 -12.37
C ASN A 369 35.10 1.17 -13.53
N PHE A 370 34.74 1.89 -14.60
CA PHE A 370 35.67 2.14 -15.70
C PHE A 370 36.93 2.90 -15.28
N LEU A 371 36.79 3.88 -14.37
CA LEU A 371 37.94 4.59 -13.81
C LEU A 371 38.83 3.67 -12.96
N LYS A 372 38.23 2.78 -12.14
CA LYS A 372 38.97 1.77 -11.38
C LYS A 372 39.72 0.77 -12.26
N ASP A 373 39.14 0.45 -13.42
CA ASP A 373 39.75 -0.43 -14.42
C ASP A 373 40.81 0.27 -15.28
N GLY A 374 41.17 1.52 -14.95
CA GLY A 374 42.26 2.26 -15.58
C GLY A 374 41.90 2.95 -16.90
N MET A 375 40.61 3.07 -17.23
CA MET A 375 40.15 3.77 -18.43
C MET A 375 40.34 5.29 -18.30
N SER A 376 40.73 5.97 -19.38
CA SER A 376 40.94 7.43 -19.36
C SER A 376 39.62 8.19 -19.16
N LEU A 377 39.68 9.37 -18.55
CA LEU A 377 38.50 10.22 -18.31
C LEU A 377 37.74 10.53 -19.60
N GLU A 378 38.44 10.72 -20.71
CA GLU A 378 37.85 10.99 -22.02
C GLU A 378 37.12 9.77 -22.58
N ALA A 379 37.67 8.57 -22.38
CA ALA A 379 37.01 7.33 -22.76
C ALA A 379 35.78 7.06 -21.88
N VAL A 380 35.85 7.30 -20.57
CA VAL A 380 34.70 7.17 -19.67
C VAL A 380 33.62 8.19 -20.01
N ALA A 381 33.98 9.45 -20.29
CA ALA A 381 33.04 10.50 -20.70
C ALA A 381 32.27 10.12 -21.96
N ARG A 382 32.97 9.61 -22.98
CA ARG A 382 32.34 9.15 -24.23
C ARG A 382 31.37 7.99 -24.02
N ASN A 383 31.69 7.05 -23.13
CA ASN A 383 30.87 5.85 -22.91
C ASN A 383 29.71 6.05 -21.92
N THR A 384 29.79 7.05 -21.04
CA THR A 384 28.80 7.30 -19.98
C THR A 384 28.00 8.58 -20.18
N GLY A 385 28.41 9.45 -21.11
CA GLY A 385 27.78 10.75 -21.35
C GLY A 385 28.09 11.81 -20.29
N LEU A 386 28.89 11.48 -19.27
CA LEU A 386 29.27 12.41 -18.20
C LEU A 386 30.31 13.42 -18.68
N SER A 387 30.22 14.66 -18.18
CA SER A 387 31.24 15.68 -18.41
C SER A 387 32.54 15.35 -17.66
N LEU A 388 33.66 15.87 -18.16
CA LEU A 388 34.96 15.71 -17.49
C LEU A 388 34.96 16.30 -16.08
N GLU A 389 34.15 17.32 -15.81
CA GLU A 389 34.02 17.90 -14.46
C GLU A 389 33.30 16.95 -13.50
N GLN A 390 32.22 16.31 -13.96
CA GLN A 390 31.52 15.28 -13.18
C GLN A 390 32.43 14.08 -12.88
N LEU A 391 33.18 13.60 -13.87
CA LEU A 391 34.11 12.48 -13.68
C LEU A 391 35.25 12.80 -12.71
N LYS A 392 35.79 14.04 -12.74
CA LYS A 392 36.80 14.48 -11.77
C LYS A 392 36.26 14.49 -10.34
N LYS A 393 34.98 14.82 -10.13
CA LYS A 393 34.33 14.74 -8.81
C LYS A 393 34.14 13.30 -8.33
N LEU A 394 34.00 12.33 -9.23
CA LEU A 394 33.87 10.90 -8.91
C LEU A 394 35.21 10.19 -8.68
N SER A 395 36.32 10.79 -9.14
CA SER A 395 37.69 10.28 -9.03
C SER A 395 38.41 10.72 -7.74
N ASN A 396 37.84 11.68 -6.99
CA ASN A 396 38.22 12.03 -5.62
C ASN A 396 37.40 11.21 -4.62
#